data_AF-A0A643CKA0-F1
#
_entry.id   AF-A0A643CKA0-F1
#
_cell.length_a   1.000
_cell.length_b   1.000
_cell.length_c   1.000
_cell.angle_alpha   90.00
_cell.angle_beta   90.00
_cell.angle_gamma   90.00
#
_symmetry.space_group_name_H-M   'P 1'
#
loop_
_entity.id
_entity.type
_entity.pdbx_description
1 polymer ?
#
loop_
_entity_poly.entity_id
_entity_poly.type
_entity_poly.pdbx_seq_one_letter_code
_entity_poly.pdbx_strand_id
1 'polypeptide(L)'
;MTTDLQTRSEADEVRERVFCTISDVAKEVGVEQYVLRFWESKFPQINPIKRRGRRLYDRQNVAIIKKIKHMLYDRGYTIRGAQLELRRKQSMSKTVAEGSDGLIQLLRRMTEMRDMLIKKLNGM
;
A
#
# COMPACT_ATOMS: atom_id res chain seq x y z
N MET A 1 -3.14 39.30 13.71
CA MET A 1 -3.68 38.10 14.38
C MET A 1 -4.16 37.15 13.29
N THR A 2 -3.21 36.49 12.63
CA THR A 2 -3.46 35.56 11.54
C THR A 2 -3.01 34.19 12.01
N THR A 3 -3.99 33.29 12.03
CA THR A 3 -3.97 31.96 12.63
C THR A 3 -2.91 31.06 12.01
N ASP A 4 -1.97 30.66 12.86
CA ASP A 4 -1.01 29.59 12.68
C ASP A 4 -1.77 28.25 12.70
N LEU A 5 -2.08 27.70 11.51
CA LEU A 5 -2.88 26.47 11.38
C LEU A 5 -2.55 25.64 10.13
N GLN A 6 -1.32 25.74 9.61
CA GLN A 6 -0.90 24.97 8.42
C GLN A 6 0.39 24.16 8.56
N THR A 7 0.84 23.86 9.78
CA THR A 7 1.99 22.95 9.98
C THR A 7 1.68 21.87 11.02
N ARG A 8 0.66 21.04 10.75
CA ARG A 8 0.33 19.90 11.61
C ARG A 8 0.10 18.57 10.90
N SER A 9 0.66 18.35 9.70
CA SER A 9 0.43 17.09 8.97
C SER A 9 1.60 16.64 8.06
N GLU A 10 2.83 16.64 8.57
CA GLU A 10 3.94 15.86 7.99
C GLU A 10 4.64 15.00 9.04
N ALA A 11 4.76 15.51 10.27
CA ALA A 11 5.37 14.80 11.38
C ALA A 11 4.55 13.60 11.88
N ASP A 12 3.23 13.59 11.70
CA ASP A 12 2.36 12.51 12.18
C ASP A 12 2.30 11.32 11.20
N GLU A 13 2.58 11.53 9.91
CA GLU A 13 2.71 10.44 8.92
C GLU A 13 4.02 9.65 9.06
N VAL A 14 5.05 10.30 9.61
CA VAL A 14 6.37 9.72 9.89
C VAL A 14 6.36 8.83 11.14
N ARG A 15 5.37 9.00 12.04
CA ARG A 15 5.33 8.34 13.36
C ARG A 15 5.08 6.83 13.36
N GLU A 16 4.63 6.22 12.25
CA GLU A 16 4.33 4.77 12.22
C GLU A 16 5.03 4.01 11.08
N ARG A 17 6.15 4.51 10.56
CA ARG A 17 7.01 3.69 9.67
C ARG A 17 8.06 2.98 10.49
N VAL A 18 7.67 1.86 11.09
CA VAL A 18 8.62 0.91 11.68
C VAL A 18 9.44 0.28 10.54
N PHE A 19 10.76 0.45 10.60
CA PHE A 19 11.70 -0.12 9.66
C PHE A 19 12.41 -1.31 10.28
N CYS A 20 12.31 -2.48 9.65
CA CYS A 20 12.97 -3.70 10.08
C CYS A 20 14.25 -3.94 9.27
N THR A 21 15.28 -4.55 9.87
CA THR A 21 16.47 -4.95 9.13
C THR A 21 16.23 -6.27 8.38
N ILE A 22 17.09 -6.60 7.41
CA ILE A 22 17.01 -7.89 6.69
C ILE A 22 17.06 -9.09 7.64
N SER A 23 17.83 -8.99 8.72
CA SER A 23 17.95 -10.05 9.73
C SER A 23 16.63 -10.26 10.47
N ASP A 24 15.94 -9.18 10.83
CA ASP A 24 14.67 -9.25 11.56
C ASP A 24 13.55 -9.80 10.66
N VAL A 25 13.47 -9.31 9.42
CA VAL A 25 12.49 -9.78 8.45
C VAL A 25 12.72 -11.25 8.08
N ALA A 26 13.97 -11.67 7.93
CA ALA A 26 14.33 -13.07 7.67
C ALA A 26 13.83 -13.99 8.79
N LYS A 27 14.05 -13.61 10.06
CA LYS A 27 13.56 -14.33 11.24
C LYS A 27 12.03 -14.37 11.30
N GLU A 28 11.39 -13.22 11.11
CA GLU A 28 9.92 -13.11 11.15
C GLU A 28 9.24 -13.96 10.06
N VAL A 29 9.80 -13.94 8.85
CA VAL A 29 9.28 -14.68 7.70
C VAL A 29 9.70 -16.15 7.74
N GLY A 30 10.76 -16.50 8.48
CA GLY A 30 11.28 -17.86 8.57
C GLY A 30 11.98 -18.29 7.28
N VAL A 31 12.83 -17.42 6.73
CA VAL A 31 13.68 -17.69 5.56
C VAL A 31 15.07 -17.14 5.78
N GLU A 32 16.06 -17.66 5.05
CA GLU A 32 17.43 -17.15 5.13
C GLU A 32 17.58 -15.76 4.52
N GLN A 33 18.52 -14.96 5.03
CA GLN A 33 18.75 -13.59 4.53
C GLN A 33 19.09 -13.56 3.04
N TYR A 34 19.83 -14.55 2.53
CA TYR A 34 20.17 -14.61 1.10
C TYR A 34 18.95 -14.87 0.22
N VAL A 35 17.92 -15.55 0.75
CA VAL A 35 16.64 -15.76 0.05
C VAL A 35 15.91 -14.42 -0.11
N LEU A 36 15.89 -13.57 0.92
CA LEU A 36 15.32 -12.23 0.81
C LEU A 36 16.08 -11.37 -0.22
N ARG A 37 17.42 -11.40 -0.22
CA ARG A 37 18.23 -10.71 -1.25
C ARG A 37 17.91 -11.21 -2.65
N PHE A 38 17.74 -12.53 -2.80
CA PHE A 38 17.34 -13.11 -4.07
C PHE A 38 15.93 -12.64 -4.48
N TRP A 39 14.97 -12.62 -3.56
CA TRP A 39 13.62 -12.15 -3.84
C TRP A 39 13.57 -10.67 -4.22
N GLU A 40 14.36 -9.80 -3.59
CA GLU A 40 14.51 -8.40 -4.03
C GLU A 40 14.88 -8.28 -5.51
N SER A 41 15.75 -9.18 -6.01
CA SER A 41 16.15 -9.18 -7.42
C SER A 41 15.05 -9.68 -8.37
N LYS A 42 14.06 -10.42 -7.86
CA LYS A 42 12.99 -11.03 -8.66
C LYS A 42 11.67 -10.31 -8.53
N PHE A 43 11.42 -9.61 -7.44
CA PHE A 43 10.14 -8.96 -7.16
C PHE A 43 10.38 -7.46 -6.93
N PRO A 44 10.23 -6.62 -7.97
CA PRO A 44 10.41 -5.16 -7.85
C PRO A 44 9.48 -4.49 -6.83
N GLN A 45 8.38 -5.16 -6.46
CA GLN A 45 7.48 -4.74 -5.40
C GLN A 45 8.13 -4.79 -4.01
N ILE A 46 9.21 -5.57 -3.83
CA ILE A 46 10.07 -5.50 -2.64
C ILE A 46 11.14 -4.44 -2.92
N ASN A 47 10.97 -3.26 -2.35
CA ASN A 47 11.86 -2.12 -2.53
C ASN A 47 12.29 -1.56 -1.16
N PRO A 48 13.28 -2.19 -0.50
CA PRO A 48 13.79 -1.72 0.79
C PRO A 48 14.58 -0.43 0.62
N ILE A 49 14.51 0.45 1.63
CA ILE A 49 15.31 1.66 1.67
C ILE A 49 16.76 1.27 1.98
N LYS A 50 17.70 1.74 1.15
CA LYS A 50 19.14 1.56 1.37
C LYS A 50 19.67 2.74 2.19
N ARG A 51 20.16 2.48 3.40
CA ARG A 51 20.76 3.50 4.29
C ARG A 51 22.05 2.98 4.91
N ARG A 52 23.17 3.67 4.66
CA ARG A 52 24.51 3.29 5.17
C ARG A 52 24.85 1.81 4.94
N GLY A 53 24.60 1.31 3.72
CA GLY A 53 24.84 -0.10 3.34
C GLY A 53 23.82 -1.11 3.89
N ARG A 54 22.88 -0.69 4.74
CA ARG A 54 21.81 -1.54 5.29
C ARG A 54 20.52 -1.42 4.50
N ARG A 55 19.75 -2.50 4.46
CA ARG A 55 18.40 -2.56 3.90
C ARG A 55 17.40 -2.44 5.03
N LEU A 56 16.45 -1.53 4.86
CA LEU A 56 15.38 -1.26 5.79
C LEU A 56 14.05 -1.53 5.09
N TYR A 57 13.29 -2.48 5.61
CA TYR A 57 11.98 -2.86 5.09
C TYR A 57 10.92 -2.19 5.94
N ASP A 58 9.99 -1.52 5.29
CA ASP A 58 8.78 -1.05 5.95
C ASP A 58 7.75 -2.18 6.06
N ARG A 59 6.62 -1.87 6.73
CA ARG A 59 5.50 -2.80 6.89
C ARG A 59 4.93 -3.30 5.55
N GLN A 60 4.95 -2.47 4.50
CA GLN A 60 4.43 -2.84 3.17
C GLN A 60 5.33 -3.89 2.50
N ASN A 61 6.64 -3.67 2.53
CA ASN A 61 7.62 -4.64 2.06
C ASN A 61 7.48 -5.98 2.78
N VAL A 62 7.38 -5.97 4.12
CA VAL A 62 7.19 -7.19 4.91
C VAL A 62 5.90 -7.92 4.52
N ALA A 63 4.79 -7.20 4.32
CA ALA A 63 3.54 -7.80 3.87
C ALA A 63 3.65 -8.46 2.49
N ILE A 64 4.37 -7.84 1.55
CA ILE A 64 4.62 -8.39 0.22
C ILE A 64 5.50 -9.65 0.31
N ILE A 65 6.56 -9.61 1.13
CA ILE A 65 7.45 -10.75 1.37
C ILE A 65 6.67 -11.95 1.91
N LYS A 66 5.78 -11.75 2.90
CA LYS A 66 4.91 -12.82 3.43
C LYS A 66 4.01 -13.44 2.35
N LYS A 67 3.43 -12.61 1.48
CA LYS A 67 2.63 -13.08 0.33
C LYS A 67 3.48 -13.91 -0.64
N ILE A 68 4.70 -13.46 -0.93
CA ILE A 68 5.64 -14.20 -1.80
C ILE A 68 6.00 -15.55 -1.19
N LYS A 69 6.34 -15.59 0.11
CA LYS A 69 6.58 -16.86 0.82
C LYS A 69 5.42 -17.82 0.64
N HIS A 70 4.20 -17.37 0.93
CA HIS A 70 3.00 -18.21 0.81
C HIS A 70 2.82 -18.76 -0.62
N MET A 71 3.03 -17.93 -1.65
CA MET A 71 2.94 -18.41 -3.03
C MET A 71 4.00 -19.46 -3.36
N LEU A 72 5.25 -19.22 -2.97
CA LEU A 72 6.37 -20.09 -3.35
C LEU A 72 6.40 -21.40 -2.54
N TYR A 73 6.19 -21.33 -1.22
CA TYR A 73 6.35 -22.47 -0.31
C TYR A 73 5.04 -23.23 -0.11
N ASP A 74 3.95 -22.52 0.18
CA ASP A 74 2.69 -23.19 0.55
C ASP A 74 1.88 -23.58 -0.68
N ARG A 75 1.96 -22.78 -1.76
CA ARG A 75 1.21 -23.02 -3.01
C ARG A 75 2.06 -23.55 -4.16
N GLY A 76 3.38 -23.71 -3.98
CA GLY A 76 4.27 -24.30 -4.99
C GLY A 76 4.42 -23.47 -6.28
N TYR A 77 4.20 -22.16 -6.24
CA TYR A 77 4.36 -21.31 -7.42
C TYR A 77 5.83 -21.24 -7.82
N THR A 78 6.10 -21.21 -9.12
CA THR A 78 7.40 -20.76 -9.63
C THR A 78 7.55 -19.25 -9.44
N ILE A 79 8.78 -18.73 -9.46
CA ILE A 79 9.05 -17.28 -9.39
C ILE A 79 8.25 -16.52 -10.45
N ARG A 80 8.24 -17.02 -11.69
CA ARG A 80 7.50 -16.40 -12.81
C ARG A 80 5.99 -16.41 -12.55
N GLY A 81 5.45 -17.50 -12.02
CA GLY A 81 4.03 -17.60 -11.65
C GLY A 81 3.65 -16.60 -10.56
N ALA A 82 4.46 -16.49 -9.51
CA ALA A 82 4.24 -15.54 -8.42
C ALA A 82 4.29 -14.08 -8.90
N GLN A 83 5.25 -13.74 -9.78
CA GLN A 83 5.32 -12.41 -10.39
C GLN A 83 4.08 -12.06 -11.21
N LEU A 84 3.54 -13.02 -11.98
CA LEU A 84 2.34 -12.81 -12.78
C LEU A 84 1.12 -12.55 -11.88
N GLU A 85 0.96 -13.35 -10.82
CA GLU A 85 -0.16 -13.18 -9.88
C GLU A 85 -0.10 -11.85 -9.13
N LEU A 86 1.09 -11.39 -8.72
CA LEU A 86 1.26 -10.08 -8.10
C LEU A 86 0.86 -8.93 -9.01
N ARG A 87 1.24 -8.97 -10.30
CA ARG A 87 0.85 -7.95 -11.29
C ARG A 87 -0.66 -7.93 -11.52
N ARG A 88 -1.28 -9.11 -11.65
CA ARG A 88 -2.74 -9.23 -11.85
C ARG A 88 -3.53 -8.62 -10.69
N LYS A 89 -3.09 -8.81 -9.45
CA LYS A 89 -3.74 -8.19 -8.30
C LYS A 89 -3.59 -6.66 -8.28
N GLN A 90 -2.42 -6.14 -8.68
CA GLN A 90 -2.23 -4.70 -8.81
C GLN A 90 -3.13 -4.08 -9.89
N SER A 91 -3.27 -4.73 -11.05
CA SER A 91 -4.15 -4.22 -12.11
C SER A 91 -5.62 -4.22 -11.67
N MET A 92 -6.09 -5.28 -11.03
CA MET A 92 -7.46 -5.34 -10.50
C MET A 92 -7.73 -4.25 -9.45
N SER A 93 -6.79 -4.02 -8.53
CA SER A 93 -6.91 -2.95 -7.54
C SER A 93 -7.01 -1.57 -8.19
N LYS A 94 -6.27 -1.34 -9.28
CA LYS A 94 -6.32 -0.07 -10.01
C LYS A 94 -7.68 0.13 -10.69
N THR A 95 -8.20 -0.90 -11.38
CA THR A 95 -9.51 -0.82 -12.03
C THR A 95 -10.64 -0.58 -11.03
N VAL A 96 -10.61 -1.22 -9.86
CA VAL A 96 -11.63 -1.00 -8.81
C VAL A 96 -11.53 0.42 -8.24
N ALA A 97 -10.32 0.93 -8.00
CA ALA A 97 -10.12 2.29 -7.52
C ALA A 97 -10.67 3.33 -8.51
N GLU A 98 -10.38 3.18 -9.80
CA GLU A 98 -10.89 4.05 -10.87
C GLU A 98 -12.42 4.00 -10.97
N GLY A 99 -13.03 2.81 -10.88
CA GLY A 99 -14.50 2.68 -10.87
C GLY A 99 -15.16 3.29 -9.62
N SER A 100 -14.50 3.19 -8.46
CA SER A 100 -15.02 3.76 -7.21
C SER A 100 -14.99 5.28 -7.18
N ASP A 101 -14.01 5.92 -7.84
CA ASP A 101 -13.93 7.38 -7.93
C ASP A 101 -15.13 7.96 -8.68
N GLY A 102 -15.55 7.31 -9.78
CA GLY A 102 -16.76 7.67 -10.51
C GLY A 102 -18.03 7.54 -9.65
N LEU A 103 -18.13 6.50 -8.83
CA LEU A 103 -19.27 6.31 -7.90
C LEU A 103 -19.28 7.37 -6.81
N ILE A 104 -18.12 7.68 -6.21
CA ILE A 104 -17.97 8.74 -5.20
C ILE A 104 -18.36 10.09 -5.80
N GLN A 105 -17.94 10.37 -7.03
CA GLN A 105 -18.26 11.61 -7.73
C GLN A 105 -19.77 11.73 -8.02
N LEU A 106 -20.41 10.63 -8.42
CA LEU A 106 -21.87 10.58 -8.59
C LEU A 106 -22.61 10.81 -7.26
N LEU A 107 -22.19 10.14 -6.19
CA LEU A 107 -22.79 10.31 -4.86
C LEU A 107 -22.66 11.76 -4.37
N ARG A 108 -21.51 12.39 -4.59
CA ARG A 108 -21.31 13.82 -4.27
C ARG A 108 -22.30 14.69 -5.04
N ARG A 109 -22.42 14.50 -6.37
CA ARG A 109 -23.37 15.24 -7.22
C ARG A 109 -24.82 15.05 -6.78
N MET A 110 -25.21 13.83 -6.42
CA MET A 110 -26.56 13.55 -5.93
C MET A 110 -26.84 14.21 -4.58
N THR A 111 -25.85 14.25 -3.69
CA THR A 111 -25.97 14.90 -2.39
C THR A 111 -26.12 16.41 -2.55
N GLU A 112 -25.34 17.02 -3.44
CA GLU A 112 -25.46 18.43 -3.81
C GLU A 112 -26.84 18.76 -4.39
N MET A 113 -27.37 17.93 -5.29
CA MET A 113 -28.71 18.10 -5.84
C MET A 113 -29.79 17.99 -4.76
N ARG A 114 -29.68 17.01 -3.85
CA ARG A 114 -30.59 16.87 -2.70
C ARG A 114 -30.57 18.13 -1.84
N ASP A 115 -29.39 18.64 -1.49
CA ASP A 115 -29.24 19.80 -0.61
C ASP A 115 -29.79 21.08 -1.27
N MET A 116 -29.62 21.23 -2.59
CA MET A 116 -30.28 22.31 -3.34
C MET A 116 -31.81 22.21 -3.29
N LEU A 117 -32.36 21.01 -3.48
CA LEU A 117 -33.82 20.80 -3.43
C LEU A 117 -34.38 21.10 -2.04
N ILE A 118 -33.70 20.65 -0.98
CA ILE A 118 -34.08 20.95 0.41
C ILE A 118 -34.04 22.46 0.67
N LYS A 119 -32.99 23.15 0.23
CA LYS A 119 -32.89 24.61 0.39
C LYS A 119 -34.00 25.35 -0.35
N LYS A 120 -34.39 24.88 -1.53
CA LYS A 120 -35.49 25.47 -2.32
C LYS A 120 -36.85 25.23 -1.68
N LEU A 121 -37.05 24.09 -1.02
CA LEU A 121 -38.27 23.75 -0.29
C LEU A 121 -38.43 24.49 1.04
N ASN A 122 -37.33 24.74 1.77
CA ASN A 122 -37.35 25.47 3.05
C ASN A 122 -37.24 27.01 2.89
N GLY A 123 -37.03 27.48 1.67
CA GLY A 123 -37.00 28.91 1.32
C GLY A 123 -38.31 29.42 0.71
N MET A 124 -39.33 28.56 0.62
CA MET A 124 -40.75 28.87 0.44
C MET A 124 -41.47 28.71 1.77
#